data_AF-A0A2A5XR13-F1
#
_entry.id   AF-A0A2A5XR13-F1
#
_cell.length_a   1.000
_cell.length_b   1.000
_cell.length_c   1.000
_cell.angle_alpha   90.00
_cell.angle_beta   90.00
_cell.angle_gamma   90.00
#
_symmetry.space_group_name_H-M   'P 1'
#
loop_
_entity.id
_entity.type
_entity.pdbx_description
1 polymer ?
#
loop_
_entity_poly.entity_id
_entity_poly.type
_entity_poly.pdbx_seq_one_letter_code
_entity_poly.pdbx_strand_id
1 'polypeptide(L)'
;MFKVFVYSLFLTFISLIVFNQIISHEIKNQTRELNKINSSIRYQENKEILLKTDWVVRTSPARLKDLAEKHFTKLRLEPAKGENIKFIKLEEEKK
;
A
#
# COMPACT_ATOMS: atom_id res chain seq x y z
N MET A 1 -14.57 60.86 13.87
CA MET A 1 -15.09 59.66 13.15
C MET A 1 -14.07 59.04 12.18
N PHE A 2 -13.42 59.81 11.29
CA PHE A 2 -12.47 59.26 10.29
C PHE A 2 -11.32 58.42 10.88
N LYS A 3 -10.68 58.85 11.99
CA LYS A 3 -9.61 58.07 12.64
C LYS A 3 -10.07 56.69 13.14
N VAL A 4 -11.29 56.60 13.69
CA VAL A 4 -11.87 55.34 14.17
C VAL A 4 -12.17 54.39 13.01
N PHE A 5 -12.64 54.94 11.88
CA PHE A 5 -12.84 54.18 10.65
C PHE A 5 -11.52 53.60 10.12
N VAL A 6 -10.44 54.40 10.08
CA VAL A 6 -9.11 53.94 9.65
C VAL A 6 -8.57 52.83 10.57
N TYR A 7 -8.71 52.98 11.89
CA TYR A 7 -8.28 51.94 12.82
C TYR A 7 -9.09 50.65 12.69
N SER A 8 -10.41 50.75 12.47
CA SER A 8 -11.26 49.58 12.21
C SER A 8 -10.82 48.84 10.95
N LEU A 9 -10.56 49.57 9.86
CA LEU A 9 -10.09 48.99 8.60
C LEU A 9 -8.72 48.31 8.74
N PHE A 10 -7.81 48.90 9.53
CA PHE A 10 -6.50 48.32 9.79
C PHE A 10 -6.62 47.04 10.64
N LEU A 11 -7.51 47.04 11.64
CA LEU A 11 -7.77 45.89 12.49
C LEU A 11 -8.33 44.71 11.67
N THR A 12 -9.28 44.96 10.77
CA THR A 12 -9.84 43.91 9.91
C THR A 12 -8.77 43.35 8.96
N PHE A 13 -7.90 44.21 8.44
CA PHE A 13 -6.80 43.78 7.56
C PHE A 13 -5.80 42.88 8.27
N ILE A 14 -5.38 43.25 9.48
CA ILE A 14 -4.50 42.42 10.33
C ILE A 14 -5.19 41.09 10.64
N SER A 15 -6.47 41.12 11.03
CA SER A 15 -7.23 39.90 11.32
C SER A 15 -7.28 38.96 10.12
N LEU A 16 -7.44 39.50 8.90
CA LEU A 16 -7.46 38.71 7.67
C LEU A 16 -6.10 38.03 7.40
N ILE A 17 -5.00 38.75 7.61
CA ILE A 17 -3.64 38.22 7.46
C ILE A 17 -3.38 37.09 8.45
N VAL A 18 -3.73 37.31 9.73
CA VAL A 18 -3.56 36.29 10.79
C VAL A 18 -4.42 35.05 10.48
N PHE A 19 -5.67 35.25 10.08
CA PHE A 19 -6.57 34.16 9.72
C PHE A 19 -6.04 33.34 8.54
N ASN A 20 -5.56 34.00 7.49
CA ASN A 20 -4.94 33.34 6.34
C ASN A 20 -3.71 32.53 6.76
N GLN A 21 -2.89 33.06 7.66
CA GLN A 21 -1.71 32.35 8.17
C GLN A 21 -2.08 31.09 8.95
N ILE A 22 -3.12 31.14 9.78
CA ILE A 22 -3.64 29.98 10.52
C ILE A 22 -4.14 28.91 9.54
N ILE A 23 -4.95 29.29 8.56
CA ILE A 23 -5.45 28.36 7.54
C ILE A 23 -4.29 27.74 6.75
N SER A 24 -3.32 28.55 6.32
CA SER A 24 -2.15 28.06 5.58
C SER A 24 -1.35 27.04 6.39
N HIS A 25 -1.20 27.28 7.70
CA HIS A 25 -0.54 26.34 8.59
C HIS A 25 -1.31 25.03 8.73
N GLU A 26 -2.64 25.10 8.91
CA GLU A 26 -3.51 23.92 9.02
C GLU A 26 -3.47 23.07 7.74
N ILE A 27 -3.60 23.70 6.56
CA ILE A 27 -3.49 23.02 5.27
C ILE A 27 -2.13 22.32 5.14
N LYS A 28 -1.04 22.99 5.53
CA LYS A 28 0.31 22.38 5.51
C LYS A 28 0.40 21.18 6.46
N ASN A 29 -0.21 21.26 7.64
CA ASN A 29 -0.23 20.18 8.59
C ASN A 29 -0.98 18.96 8.05
N GLN A 30 -2.20 19.17 7.53
CA GLN A 30 -3.00 18.11 6.90
C GLN A 30 -2.29 17.49 5.70
N THR A 31 -1.65 18.31 4.86
CA THR A 31 -0.85 17.84 3.72
C THR A 31 0.30 16.94 4.18
N ARG A 32 0.97 17.28 5.29
CA ARG A 32 2.05 16.45 5.86
C ARG A 32 1.51 15.11 6.37
N GLU A 33 0.38 15.11 7.06
CA GLU A 33 -0.24 13.88 7.55
C GLU A 33 -0.68 12.97 6.38
N LEU A 34 -1.31 13.53 5.35
CA LEU A 34 -1.65 12.79 4.14
C LEU A 34 -0.43 12.21 3.44
N ASN A 35 0.66 12.97 3.35
CA ASN A 35 1.91 12.48 2.77
C ASN A 35 2.54 11.34 3.57
N LYS A 36 2.48 11.39 4.91
CA LYS A 36 2.93 10.28 5.76
C LYS A 36 2.10 9.02 5.49
N ILE A 37 0.77 9.14 5.46
CA ILE A 37 -0.12 8.03 5.16
C ILE A 37 0.14 7.46 3.77
N ASN A 38 0.28 8.32 2.76
CA ASN A 38 0.57 7.86 1.40
C ASN A 38 1.93 7.13 1.31
N SER A 39 2.94 7.62 2.04
CA SER A 39 4.25 6.94 2.10
C SER A 39 4.16 5.56 2.76
N SER A 40 3.34 5.41 3.81
CA SER A 40 3.16 4.13 4.48
C SER A 40 2.36 3.15 3.61
N ILE A 41 1.34 3.62 2.89
CA ILE A 41 0.59 2.81 1.92
C ILE A 41 1.54 2.27 0.85
N ARG A 42 2.31 3.14 0.18
CA ARG A 42 3.28 2.72 -0.85
C ARG A 42 4.30 1.71 -0.33
N TYR A 43 4.75 1.88 0.91
CA TYR A 43 5.65 0.91 1.54
C TYR A 43 4.98 -0.47 1.70
N GLN A 44 3.73 -0.51 2.16
CA GLN A 44 3.00 -1.78 2.30
C GLN A 44 2.68 -2.42 0.94
N GLU A 45 2.30 -1.64 -0.07
CA GLU A 45 2.08 -2.13 -1.44
C GLU A 45 3.33 -2.78 -2.01
N ASN A 46 4.49 -2.13 -1.85
CA ASN A 46 5.78 -2.69 -2.28
C ASN A 46 6.11 -3.99 -1.53
N LYS A 47 5.84 -4.03 -0.22
CA LYS A 47 6.03 -5.24 0.59
C LYS A 47 5.13 -6.38 0.13
N GLU A 48 3.88 -6.09 -0.19
CA GLU A 48 2.93 -7.08 -0.71
C GLU A 48 3.41 -7.65 -2.04
N ILE A 49 3.87 -6.80 -2.97
CA ILE A 49 4.44 -7.23 -4.24
C ILE A 49 5.63 -8.15 -4.02
N LEU A 50 6.57 -7.77 -3.16
CA LEU A 50 7.73 -8.60 -2.81
C LEU A 50 7.31 -9.96 -2.26
N LEU A 51 6.37 -9.99 -1.31
CA LEU A 51 5.88 -11.23 -0.72
C LEU A 51 5.15 -12.11 -1.75
N LYS A 52 4.36 -11.52 -2.65
CA LYS A 52 3.70 -12.23 -3.75
C LYS A 52 4.73 -12.82 -4.71
N THR A 53 5.75 -12.06 -5.09
CA THR A 53 6.85 -12.54 -5.93
C THR A 53 7.58 -13.70 -5.25
N ASP A 54 7.97 -13.54 -3.98
CA ASP A 54 8.62 -14.59 -3.21
C ASP A 54 7.77 -15.85 -3.10
N TRP A 55 6.46 -15.69 -2.86
CA TRP A 55 5.52 -16.80 -2.83
C TRP A 55 5.51 -17.54 -4.16
N VAL A 56 5.31 -16.85 -5.28
CA VAL A 56 5.29 -17.44 -6.63
C VAL A 56 6.59 -18.21 -6.91
N VAL A 57 7.74 -17.64 -6.55
CA VAL A 57 9.04 -18.28 -6.77
C VAL A 57 9.20 -19.51 -5.87
N ARG A 58 8.71 -19.50 -4.63
CA ARG A 58 8.73 -20.66 -3.70
C ARG A 58 7.74 -21.75 -4.08
N THR A 59 6.56 -21.38 -4.58
CA THR A 59 5.51 -22.32 -5.01
C THR A 59 5.63 -22.73 -6.47
N SER A 60 6.76 -22.41 -7.12
CA SER A 60 6.98 -22.84 -8.50
C SER A 60 7.03 -24.38 -8.58
N PRO A 61 6.36 -25.01 -9.56
CA PRO A 61 6.27 -26.48 -9.63
C PRO A 61 7.63 -27.18 -9.62
N ALA A 62 8.63 -26.60 -10.29
CA ALA A 62 9.99 -27.13 -10.33
C ALA A 62 10.66 -27.15 -8.94
N ARG A 63 10.55 -26.07 -8.17
CA ARG A 63 11.08 -26.01 -6.80
C ARG A 63 10.29 -26.88 -5.83
N LEU A 64 8.97 -26.97 -5.98
CA LEU A 64 8.16 -27.86 -5.16
C LEU A 64 8.53 -29.32 -5.42
N LYS A 65 8.80 -29.70 -6.68
CA LYS A 65 9.30 -31.03 -7.03
C LYS A 65 10.66 -31.31 -6.40
N ASP A 66 11.62 -30.40 -6.54
CA ASP A 66 12.96 -30.54 -5.96
C ASP A 66 12.92 -30.64 -4.42
N LEU A 67 12.09 -29.81 -3.77
CA LEU A 67 11.88 -29.86 -2.33
C LEU A 67 11.25 -31.19 -1.89
N ALA A 68 10.25 -31.68 -2.64
CA ALA A 68 9.60 -32.95 -2.37
C ALA A 68 10.59 -34.12 -2.52
N GLU A 69 11.41 -34.13 -3.57
CA GLU A 69 12.42 -35.15 -3.84
C GLU A 69 13.51 -35.18 -2.77
N LYS A 70 14.03 -34.00 -2.38
CA LYS A 70 15.05 -33.85 -1.33
C LYS A 70 14.57 -34.36 0.04
N HIS A 71 13.30 -34.16 0.36
CA HIS A 71 12.76 -34.48 1.67
C HIS A 71 11.92 -35.76 1.70
N PHE A 72 11.79 -36.45 0.56
CA PHE A 72 10.95 -37.64 0.37
C PHE A 72 11.23 -38.74 1.41
N THR A 73 12.50 -39.04 1.65
CA THR A 73 12.95 -40.06 2.62
C THR A 73 12.62 -39.70 4.07
N LYS A 74 12.59 -38.41 4.41
CA LYS A 74 12.23 -37.93 5.76
C LYS A 74 10.72 -37.82 5.96
N LEU A 75 10.00 -37.44 4.92
CA LEU A 75 8.58 -37.13 5.02
C LEU A 75 7.67 -38.34 4.81
N ARG A 76 8.18 -39.46 4.27
CA ARG A 76 7.40 -40.70 3.99
C ARG A 76 6.07 -40.37 3.30
N LEU A 77 6.05 -39.34 2.45
CA LEU A 77 4.85 -38.90 1.76
C LEU A 77 4.52 -39.90 0.66
N GLU A 78 3.35 -40.52 0.75
CA GLU A 78 2.81 -41.23 -0.40
C GLU A 78 2.50 -40.21 -1.50
N PRO A 79 2.91 -40.46 -2.77
CA PRO A 79 2.54 -39.58 -3.86
C PRO A 79 1.01 -39.51 -3.92
N ALA A 80 0.46 -38.29 -3.93
CA ALA A 80 -0.98 -38.08 -3.98
C ALA A 80 -1.55 -38.84 -5.19
N LYS A 81 -2.41 -39.85 -4.91
CA LYS A 81 -3.08 -40.61 -5.96
C LYS A 81 -3.90 -39.64 -6.82
N GLY A 82 -3.79 -39.78 -8.14
CA GLY A 82 -4.29 -38.82 -9.13
C GLY A 82 -5.78 -38.48 -9.06
N GLU A 83 -6.57 -39.21 -8.28
CA GLU A 83 -7.98 -38.90 -8.00
C GLU A 83 -8.19 -37.55 -7.27
N ASN A 84 -7.21 -37.09 -6.48
CA ASN A 84 -7.31 -35.83 -5.72
C ASN A 84 -6.67 -34.62 -6.41
N ILE A 85 -6.13 -34.78 -7.63
CA ILE A 85 -5.51 -33.69 -8.39
C ILE A 85 -6.56 -33.15 -9.36
N LYS A 86 -7.31 -32.13 -8.94
CA LYS A 86 -8.20 -31.40 -9.85
C LYS A 86 -7.33 -30.56 -10.79
N PHE A 87 -7.08 -31.07 -12.00
CA PHE A 87 -6.42 -30.29 -13.06
C PHE A 87 -7.27 -29.06 -13.36
N ILE A 88 -6.84 -27.90 -12.86
CA ILE A 88 -7.45 -26.62 -13.24
C ILE A 88 -7.02 -26.38 -14.68
N LYS A 89 -7.92 -26.67 -15.62
CA LYS A 89 -7.72 -26.39 -17.04
C LYS A 89 -7.65 -24.86 -17.15
N LEU A 90 -6.46 -24.33 -17.41
CA LEU A 90 -6.29 -22.94 -17.82
C LEU A 90 -7.02 -22.80 -19.17
N GLU A 91 -8.20 -22.21 -19.12
CA GLU A 91 -8.97 -21.87 -20.29
C GLU A 91 -8.21 -20.74 -20.99
N GLU A 92 -7.50 -21.10 -22.06
CA GLU A 92 -6.91 -20.12 -22.97
C GLU A 92 -8.08 -19.30 -23.53
N GLU A 93 -8.27 -18.09 -23.03
CA GLU A 93 -9.11 -17.08 -23.66
C GLU A 93 -8.55 -16.79 -25.05
N LYS A 94 -9.05 -17.54 -26.04
CA LYS A 94 -8.87 -17.23 -27.45
C LYS A 94 -9.71 -15.99 -27.77
N LYS A 95 -8.98 -14.92 -28.05
CA LYS A 95 -9.44 -13.70 -28.72
C LYS A 95 -9.96 -13.99 -30.13
#